data_AF-A0A6P4DXV8-F1
#
_entry.id   AF-A0A6P4DXV8-F1
#
_cell.length_a   1.000
_cell.length_b   1.000
_cell.length_c   1.000
_cell.angle_alpha   90.00
_cell.angle_beta   90.00
_cell.angle_gamma   90.00
#
_symmetry.space_group_name_H-M   'P 1'
#
loop_
_entity.id
_entity.type
_entity.pdbx_description
1 polymer ?
#
loop_
_entity_poly.entity_id
_entity_poly.type
_entity_poly.pdbx_seq_one_letter_code
_entity_poly.pdbx_strand_id
1 'polypeptide(L)'
;MSVPPYRHFTQIGDPVLRQVAEEVPPERIDTKEIDQIIDRMVKVLRHYDCVGVAAPQIGIPLRIIVMEFREGKQEQFKPEIYE
;
A
#
# COMPACT_ATOMS: atom_id res chain seq x y z
N MET A 1 -9.23 0.93 19.36
CA MET A 1 -8.21 1.13 18.32
C MET A 1 -8.84 0.75 16.98
N SER A 2 -8.51 1.45 15.88
CA SER A 2 -8.97 1.01 14.55
C SER A 2 -8.42 -0.38 14.28
N VAL A 3 -9.18 -1.22 13.58
CA VAL A 3 -8.68 -2.49 13.03
C VAL A 3 -8.13 -2.19 11.63
N PRO A 4 -7.00 -2.79 11.19
CA PRO A 4 -6.53 -2.65 9.83
C PRO A 4 -7.51 -3.36 8.86
N PRO A 5 -7.57 -2.98 7.57
CA PRO A 5 -6.71 -2.02 6.87
C PRO A 5 -6.99 -0.55 7.25
N TYR A 6 -5.96 0.17 7.69
CA TYR A 6 -6.09 1.56 8.15
C TYR A 6 -6.34 2.55 7.01
N ARG A 7 -6.95 3.70 7.36
CA ARG A 7 -7.15 4.85 6.45
C ARG A 7 -5.98 5.84 6.44
N HIS A 8 -4.97 5.56 7.24
CA HIS A 8 -3.79 6.39 7.45
C HIS A 8 -2.56 5.51 7.44
N PHE A 9 -1.39 6.11 7.32
CA PHE A 9 -0.13 5.39 7.42
C PHE A 9 0.23 5.08 8.88
N THR A 10 0.63 3.85 9.13
CA THR A 10 1.35 3.47 10.35
C THR A 10 2.60 4.33 10.49
N GLN A 11 2.90 4.75 11.71
CA GLN A 11 4.03 5.64 11.98
C GLN A 11 5.29 4.85 12.34
N ILE A 12 6.45 5.50 12.22
CA ILE A 12 7.73 4.92 12.64
C ILE A 12 7.62 4.47 14.10
N GLY A 13 8.02 3.22 14.35
CA GLY A 13 7.87 2.57 15.66
C GLY A 13 6.73 1.56 15.70
N ASP A 14 5.80 1.57 14.74
CA ASP A 14 4.81 0.51 14.60
C ASP A 14 5.51 -0.83 14.29
N PRO A 15 5.27 -1.90 15.08
CA PRO A 15 5.90 -3.20 14.87
C PRO A 15 5.66 -3.79 13.49
N VAL A 16 4.54 -3.49 12.82
CA VAL A 16 4.24 -4.02 11.48
C VAL A 16 5.28 -3.59 10.44
N LEU A 17 5.88 -2.41 10.63
CA LEU A 17 6.90 -1.86 9.74
C LEU A 17 8.28 -2.52 9.91
N ARG A 18 8.45 -3.37 10.94
CA ARG A 18 9.70 -4.09 11.25
C ARG A 18 9.59 -5.60 11.05
N GLN A 19 8.40 -6.10 10.73
CA GLN A 19 8.16 -7.51 10.47
C GLN A 19 8.37 -7.84 8.99
N VAL A 20 8.81 -9.06 8.72
CA VAL A 20 8.82 -9.60 7.35
C VAL A 20 7.37 -9.86 6.95
N ALA A 21 6.90 -9.20 5.91
CA ALA A 21 5.55 -9.43 5.40
C ALA A 21 5.40 -10.86 4.87
N GLU A 22 4.24 -11.47 5.10
CA GLU A 22 3.89 -12.81 4.67
C GLU A 22 3.49 -12.83 3.18
N GLU A 23 3.80 -13.91 2.49
CA GLU A 23 3.34 -14.12 1.11
C GLU A 23 1.82 -14.24 1.08
N VAL A 24 1.20 -13.72 0.02
CA VAL A 24 -0.23 -13.96 -0.23
C VAL A 24 -0.35 -15.38 -0.79
N PRO A 25 -1.06 -16.30 -0.12
CA PRO A 25 -1.31 -17.62 -0.66
C PRO A 25 -2.02 -17.55 -2.01
N PRO A 26 -1.63 -18.34 -3.03
CA PRO A 26 -2.25 -18.28 -4.35
C PRO A 26 -3.77 -18.43 -4.34
N GLU A 27 -4.32 -19.25 -3.45
CA GLU A 27 -5.75 -19.47 -3.26
C GLU A 27 -6.51 -18.26 -2.68
N ARG A 28 -5.79 -17.28 -2.12
CA ARG A 28 -6.36 -16.03 -1.61
C ARG A 28 -6.35 -14.91 -2.65
N ILE A 29 -5.64 -15.09 -3.76
CA ILE A 29 -5.70 -14.17 -4.90
C ILE A 29 -7.15 -14.14 -5.42
N ASP A 30 -7.63 -12.96 -5.81
CA ASP A 30 -9.02 -12.69 -6.26
C ASP A 30 -10.10 -12.97 -5.20
N THR A 31 -9.73 -13.15 -3.94
CA THR A 31 -10.72 -13.18 -2.86
C THR A 31 -11.18 -11.77 -2.50
N LYS A 32 -12.44 -11.66 -2.05
CA LYS A 32 -13.02 -10.41 -1.56
C LYS A 32 -12.20 -9.74 -0.46
N GLU A 33 -11.46 -10.51 0.33
CA GLU A 33 -10.60 -9.99 1.38
C GLU A 33 -9.42 -9.21 0.77
N ILE A 34 -8.72 -9.80 -0.20
CA ILE A 34 -7.61 -9.17 -0.90
C ILE A 34 -8.09 -7.95 -1.69
N ASP A 35 -9.24 -8.04 -2.36
CA ASP A 35 -9.85 -6.90 -3.08
C ASP A 35 -10.10 -5.72 -2.12
N GLN A 36 -10.63 -5.98 -0.92
CA GLN A 36 -10.88 -4.93 0.07
C GLN A 36 -9.59 -4.27 0.59
N ILE A 37 -8.52 -5.05 0.73
CA ILE A 37 -7.20 -4.54 1.10
C ILE A 37 -6.65 -3.64 -0.01
N ILE A 38 -6.68 -4.10 -1.25
CA ILE A 38 -6.23 -3.34 -2.43
C ILE A 38 -7.03 -2.05 -2.56
N ASP A 39 -8.36 -2.11 -2.45
CA ASP A 39 -9.24 -0.95 -2.47
C ASP A 39 -8.88 0.09 -1.40
N ARG A 40 -8.51 -0.38 -0.18
CA ARG A 40 -8.04 0.52 0.86
C ARG A 40 -6.71 1.15 0.47
N MET A 41 -5.76 0.36 -0.01
CA MET A 41 -4.43 0.83 -0.42
C MET A 41 -4.53 1.91 -1.50
N VAL A 42 -5.35 1.70 -2.53
CA VAL A 42 -5.62 2.69 -3.60
C VAL A 42 -6.21 3.98 -3.02
N LYS A 43 -7.19 3.87 -2.12
CA LYS A 43 -7.81 5.04 -1.47
C LYS A 43 -6.79 5.83 -0.65
N VAL A 44 -5.91 5.16 0.10
CA VAL A 44 -4.85 5.79 0.90
C VAL A 44 -3.81 6.45 0.00
N LEU A 45 -3.32 5.74 -1.04
CA LEU A 45 -2.36 6.26 -2.00
C LEU A 45 -2.85 7.58 -2.61
N ARG A 46 -4.10 7.61 -3.06
CA ARG A 46 -4.71 8.80 -3.66
C ARG A 46 -5.01 9.90 -2.65
N HIS A 47 -5.40 9.55 -1.42
CA HIS A 47 -5.68 10.52 -0.37
C HIS A 47 -4.43 11.30 0.05
N TYR A 48 -3.28 10.62 0.14
CA TYR A 48 -2.00 11.23 0.48
C TYR A 48 -1.18 11.66 -0.74
N ASP A 49 -1.75 11.57 -1.94
CA ASP A 49 -1.11 11.91 -3.20
C ASP A 49 0.30 11.29 -3.35
N CYS A 50 0.43 10.00 -3.01
CA CYS A 50 1.69 9.25 -3.08
C CYS A 50 1.78 8.44 -4.38
N VAL A 51 2.99 8.03 -4.76
CA VAL A 51 3.22 7.18 -5.95
C VAL A 51 3.09 5.68 -5.65
N GLY A 52 3.21 5.29 -4.39
CA GLY A 52 3.14 3.90 -3.97
C GLY A 52 2.82 3.72 -2.49
N VAL A 53 2.30 2.56 -2.15
CA VAL A 53 2.01 2.12 -0.78
C VAL A 53 2.22 0.61 -0.66
N ALA A 54 2.81 0.18 0.45
CA ALA A 54 2.90 -1.23 0.85
C ALA A 54 1.83 -1.55 1.91
N ALA A 55 1.26 -2.76 1.87
CA ALA A 55 0.22 -3.18 2.81
C ALA A 55 0.62 -3.04 4.30
N PRO A 56 1.88 -3.27 4.72
CA PRO A 56 2.30 -3.02 6.10
C PRO A 56 2.11 -1.58 6.54
N GLN A 57 2.23 -0.61 5.62
CA GLN A 57 2.05 0.81 5.94
C GLN A 57 0.59 1.15 6.28
N ILE A 58 -0.36 0.26 6.03
CA ILE A 58 -1.76 0.37 6.47
C ILE A 58 -2.14 -0.72 7.49
N GLY A 59 -1.15 -1.33 8.14
CA GLY A 59 -1.32 -2.30 9.22
C GLY A 59 -1.55 -3.74 8.76
N ILE A 60 -1.31 -4.07 7.49
CA ILE A 60 -1.52 -5.41 6.94
C ILE A 60 -0.17 -6.07 6.63
N PRO A 61 0.26 -7.13 7.35
CA PRO A 61 1.58 -7.75 7.18
C PRO A 61 1.64 -8.70 5.96
N LEU A 62 1.05 -8.32 4.83
CA LEU A 62 1.07 -9.09 3.57
C LEU A 62 2.02 -8.45 2.55
N ARG A 63 2.63 -9.28 1.70
CA ARG A 63 3.49 -8.85 0.59
C ARG A 63 2.67 -8.33 -0.58
N ILE A 64 2.05 -7.17 -0.39
CA ILE A 64 1.28 -6.47 -1.42
C ILE A 64 1.81 -5.04 -1.50
N ILE A 65 2.06 -4.58 -2.73
CA ILE A 65 2.36 -3.18 -3.04
C ILE A 65 1.36 -2.69 -4.08
N VAL A 66 0.96 -1.43 -3.98
CA VAL A 66 0.19 -0.72 -4.99
C VAL A 66 1.02 0.49 -5.43
N MET A 67 1.15 0.68 -6.73
CA MET A 67 1.83 1.84 -7.31
C MET A 67 0.93 2.48 -8.36
N GLU A 68 0.90 3.81 -8.41
CA GLU A 68 0.12 4.57 -9.37
C GLU A 68 0.90 5.84 -9.77
N PHE A 69 1.31 5.92 -11.03
CA PHE A 69 1.89 7.13 -11.62
C PHE A 69 0.82 7.83 -12.46
N ARG A 70 0.13 8.80 -11.86
CA ARG A 70 -0.92 9.59 -12.53
C ARG A 70 -0.30 10.66 -13.42
N GLU A 71 -1.00 11.04 -14.49
CA GLU A 71 -0.63 12.18 -15.33
C GLU A 71 -0.39 13.44 -14.49
N GLY A 72 0.69 14.18 -14.77
CA GLY A 72 1.14 15.32 -13.99
C GLY A 72 2.10 14.99 -12.82
N LYS A 73 2.24 13.72 -12.42
CA LYS A 73 3.30 13.31 -11.47
C LYS A 73 4.68 13.33 -12.10
N GLN A 74 4.80 12.99 -13.38
CA GLN A 74 6.07 12.92 -14.11
C GLN A 74 6.82 14.27 -14.09
N GLU A 75 6.10 15.38 -14.12
CA GLU A 75 6.69 16.73 -14.03
C GLU A 75 7.32 17.03 -12.66
N GLN A 76 6.95 16.28 -11.62
CA GLN A 76 7.46 16.42 -10.25
C GLN A 76 8.69 15.56 -9.99
N PHE A 77 8.99 14.61 -10.88
CA PHE A 77 10.09 13.66 -10.72
C PHE A 77 11.05 13.77 -11.90
N LYS A 78 12.32 13.43 -11.65
CA LYS A 78 13.28 13.35 -12.75
C LYS A 78 13.00 12.10 -13.61
N PRO A 79 13.40 12.10 -14.90
CA PRO A 79 13.21 10.96 -15.78
C PRO A 79 13.69 9.62 -15.22
N GLU A 80 14.79 9.62 -14.46
CA GLU A 80 15.37 8.39 -13.90
C GLU A 80 14.50 7.71 -12.83
N ILE A 81 13.38 8.32 -12.42
CA ILE A 81 12.43 7.78 -11.44
C ILE A 81 11.30 6.98 -12.11
N TYR A 82 11.02 7.25 -13.39
CA TYR A 82 9.93 6.61 -14.14
C TYR A 82 10.38 5.91 -15.44
N GLU A 83 11.64 6.06 -15.84
CA GLU A 83 12.34 5.24 -16.85
C GLU A 83 13.00 4.00 -16.21
#